data_AF-A0A920LTJ0-F1
#
_entry.id   AF-A0A920LTJ0-F1
#
_cell.length_a   1.000
_cell.length_b   1.000
_cell.length_c   1.000
_cell.angle_alpha   90.00
_cell.angle_beta   90.00
_cell.angle_gamma   90.00
#
_symmetry.space_group_name_H-M   'P 1'
#
loop_
_entity.id
_entity.type
_entity.pdbx_description
1 polymer ?
#
loop_
_entity_poly.entity_id
_entity_poly.type
_entity_poly.pdbx_seq_one_letter_code
_entity_poly.pdbx_strand_id
1 'polypeptide(L)'
;MHGNEVIIIDTGNIENAKHPASGYKADGIVTKKKNILLGILTADCAPILMADYNAGVIGACHAGWKGAISGIIENTVLEMCKIGAKTKDIFCVIGPSIEQKSYEVSADFREKF
;
A
#
# COMPACT_ATOMS: atom_id res chain seq x y z
N MET A 1 11.75 6.05 0.54
CA MET A 1 10.59 6.77 -0.02
C MET A 1 9.44 6.62 0.95
N HIS A 2 8.47 7.53 0.88
CA HIS A 2 7.28 7.63 1.75
C HIS A 2 6.19 8.41 0.95
N GLY A 3 6.02 8.03 -0.32
CA GLY A 3 5.13 8.69 -1.28
C GLY A 3 3.78 8.01 -1.41
N ASN A 4 3.09 8.27 -2.51
CA ASN A 4 1.76 7.75 -2.83
C ASN A 4 1.73 6.93 -4.13
N GLU A 5 2.89 6.58 -4.68
CA GLU A 5 3.00 5.79 -5.91
C GLU A 5 2.68 4.31 -5.63
N VAL A 6 1.89 3.72 -6.52
CA VAL A 6 1.40 2.33 -6.43
C VAL A 6 1.68 1.61 -7.75
N ILE A 7 2.20 0.38 -7.68
CA ILE A 7 2.49 -0.42 -8.88
C ILE A 7 1.54 -1.62 -8.95
N ILE A 8 0.98 -1.84 -10.15
CA ILE A 8 0.30 -3.09 -10.50
C ILE A 8 1.34 -4.13 -10.94
N ILE A 9 1.35 -5.29 -10.29
CA ILE A 9 2.22 -6.42 -10.65
C ILE A 9 1.42 -7.46 -11.45
N ASP A 10 1.92 -7.82 -12.63
CA ASP A 10 1.30 -8.76 -13.55
C ASP A 10 2.33 -9.65 -14.28
N THR A 11 1.91 -10.36 -15.33
CA THR A 11 2.79 -11.19 -16.15
C THR A 11 3.90 -10.42 -16.86
N GLY A 12 3.67 -9.16 -17.21
CA GLY A 12 4.61 -8.34 -17.99
C GLY A 12 5.76 -7.79 -17.16
N ASN A 13 5.58 -7.65 -15.83
CA ASN A 13 6.59 -7.02 -14.98
C ASN A 13 7.06 -7.83 -13.77
N ILE A 14 6.44 -8.98 -13.46
CA ILE A 14 6.76 -9.77 -12.27
C ILE A 14 8.24 -10.20 -12.18
N GLU A 15 8.87 -10.58 -13.29
CA GLU A 15 10.27 -11.03 -13.26
C GLU A 15 11.22 -9.88 -12.91
N ASN A 16 10.94 -8.67 -13.39
CA ASN A 16 11.69 -7.49 -12.96
C ASN A 16 11.38 -7.15 -11.50
N ALA A 17 10.11 -7.17 -11.09
CA ALA A 17 9.67 -6.76 -9.76
C ALA A 17 10.25 -7.61 -8.61
N LYS A 18 10.64 -8.87 -8.87
CA LYS A 18 11.34 -9.73 -7.90
C LYS A 18 12.76 -9.27 -7.59
N HIS A 19 13.36 -8.46 -8.46
CA HIS A 19 14.76 -8.07 -8.33
C HIS A 19 14.89 -6.79 -7.46
N PRO A 20 15.78 -6.77 -6.45
CA PRO A 20 16.00 -5.57 -5.62
C PRO A 20 16.43 -4.33 -6.42
N ALA A 21 17.10 -4.53 -7.55
CA ALA A 21 17.53 -3.47 -8.46
C ALA A 21 16.52 -3.15 -9.58
N SER A 22 15.25 -3.54 -9.43
CA SER A 22 14.18 -3.31 -10.42
C SER A 22 13.93 -1.84 -10.76
N GLY A 23 14.43 -0.92 -9.93
CA GLY A 23 14.25 0.53 -10.09
C GLY A 23 12.87 1.03 -9.69
N TYR A 24 11.98 0.14 -9.24
CA TYR A 24 10.65 0.52 -8.79
C TYR A 24 10.72 1.39 -7.54
N LYS A 25 10.03 2.53 -7.61
CA LYS A 25 9.89 3.50 -6.54
C LYS A 25 8.40 3.62 -6.23
N ALA A 26 7.92 2.83 -5.29
CA ALA A 26 6.53 2.82 -4.85
C ALA A 26 6.44 2.51 -3.37
N ASP A 27 5.35 2.97 -2.76
CA ASP A 27 4.97 2.66 -1.38
C ASP A 27 3.69 1.81 -1.34
N GLY A 28 3.10 1.49 -2.49
CA GLY A 28 2.01 0.54 -2.62
C GLY A 28 2.21 -0.43 -3.78
N ILE A 29 1.61 -1.61 -3.66
CA ILE A 29 1.66 -2.64 -4.67
C ILE A 29 0.33 -3.38 -4.72
N VAL A 30 -0.13 -3.75 -5.91
CA VAL A 30 -1.37 -4.51 -6.10
C VAL A 30 -1.17 -5.60 -7.14
N THR A 31 -1.93 -6.69 -7.04
CA THR A 31 -1.94 -7.73 -8.07
C THR A 31 -3.24 -8.52 -8.07
N LYS A 32 -3.58 -9.06 -9.24
CA LYS A 32 -4.61 -10.09 -9.44
C LYS A 32 -4.01 -11.45 -9.76
N LYS A 33 -2.69 -11.53 -9.90
CA LYS A 33 -2.00 -12.74 -10.32
C LYS A 33 -1.81 -13.67 -9.13
N LYS A 34 -2.25 -14.91 -9.30
CA LYS A 34 -2.10 -15.98 -8.31
C LYS A 34 -0.62 -16.36 -8.13
N ASN A 35 -0.31 -16.97 -6.99
CA ASN A 35 1.03 -17.45 -6.62
C ASN A 35 2.08 -16.34 -6.52
N ILE A 36 1.65 -15.13 -6.14
CA ILE A 36 2.52 -14.01 -5.81
C ILE A 36 2.18 -13.56 -4.39
N LEU A 37 3.20 -13.39 -3.56
CA LEU A 37 3.08 -12.79 -2.24
C LEU A 37 3.45 -11.31 -2.34
N LEU A 38 2.61 -10.45 -1.76
CA LEU A 38 2.92 -9.04 -1.57
C LEU A 38 3.49 -8.85 -0.17
N GLY A 39 4.54 -8.03 -0.05
CA GLY A 39 5.21 -7.74 1.22
C GLY A 39 5.42 -6.24 1.40
N ILE A 40 5.34 -5.79 2.65
CA ILE A 40 5.65 -4.42 3.06
C ILE A 40 6.65 -4.51 4.21
N LEU A 41 7.66 -3.66 4.20
CA LEU A 41 8.58 -3.50 5.31
C LEU A 41 8.18 -2.26 6.09
N THR A 42 7.99 -2.40 7.39
CA THR A 42 7.68 -1.29 8.30
C THR A 42 8.47 -1.40 9.59
N ALA A 43 8.73 -0.25 10.18
CA ALA A 43 9.03 -0.06 11.59
C ALA A 43 8.35 1.28 11.94
N ASP A 44 7.36 1.25 12.83
CA ASP A 44 6.47 2.35 13.20
C ASP A 44 5.39 2.76 12.18
N CYS A 45 5.72 2.90 10.89
CA CYS A 45 4.70 3.25 9.88
C CYS A 45 3.64 2.14 9.74
N ALA A 46 2.42 2.52 9.34
CA ALA A 46 1.30 1.58 9.26
C ALA A 46 1.35 0.72 7.98
N PRO A 47 1.48 -0.62 8.07
CA PRO A 47 1.25 -1.50 6.94
C PRO A 47 -0.25 -1.70 6.76
N ILE A 48 -0.74 -1.52 5.54
CA ILE A 48 -2.16 -1.72 5.21
C ILE A 48 -2.28 -2.82 4.16
N LEU A 49 -3.04 -3.87 4.49
CA LEU A 49 -3.33 -4.98 3.59
C LEU A 49 -4.79 -4.91 3.14
N MET A 50 -5.01 -5.09 1.85
CA MET A 50 -6.31 -4.97 1.20
C MET A 50 -6.60 -6.19 0.32
N ALA A 51 -7.85 -6.62 0.27
CA ALA A 51 -8.27 -7.71 -0.60
C ALA A 51 -9.73 -7.58 -1.05
N ASP A 52 -9.98 -7.80 -2.34
CA ASP A 52 -11.30 -8.15 -2.86
C ASP A 52 -11.26 -9.64 -3.22
N TYR A 53 -11.90 -10.46 -2.37
CA TYR A 53 -11.93 -11.91 -2.53
C TYR A 53 -12.68 -12.34 -3.81
N ASN A 54 -13.76 -11.63 -4.16
CA ASN A 54 -14.58 -11.97 -5.31
C ASN A 54 -13.83 -11.68 -6.62
N ALA A 55 -13.10 -10.56 -6.67
CA ALA A 55 -12.29 -10.19 -7.82
C ALA A 55 -10.93 -10.91 -7.88
N GLY A 56 -10.49 -11.52 -6.77
CA GLY A 56 -9.17 -12.14 -6.65
C GLY A 56 -8.04 -11.12 -6.68
N VAL A 57 -8.27 -9.91 -6.16
CA VAL A 57 -7.32 -8.81 -6.16
C VAL A 57 -6.80 -8.58 -4.74
N ILE A 58 -5.50 -8.47 -4.59
CA ILE A 58 -4.83 -8.12 -3.34
C ILE A 58 -4.01 -6.85 -3.51
N GLY A 59 -3.94 -6.06 -2.44
CA GLY A 59 -3.17 -4.83 -2.36
C GLY A 59 -2.45 -4.73 -1.02
N ALA A 60 -1.33 -4.02 -1.02
CA ALA A 60 -0.51 -3.80 0.15
C ALA A 60 0.14 -2.42 0.03
N CYS A 61 0.01 -1.55 1.03
CA CYS A 61 0.70 -0.25 1.04
C CYS A 61 1.27 0.19 2.40
N HIS A 62 2.39 0.90 2.31
CA HIS A 62 3.13 1.48 3.40
C HIS A 62 2.63 2.89 3.69
N ALA A 63 1.86 3.05 4.76
CA ALA A 63 1.27 4.32 5.16
C ALA A 63 2.05 4.95 6.32
N GLY A 64 3.22 5.52 6.01
CA GLY A 64 3.80 6.56 6.84
C GLY A 64 3.04 7.87 6.72
N TRP A 65 3.24 8.83 7.62
CA TRP A 65 2.48 10.09 7.64
C TRP A 65 2.44 10.81 6.29
N LYS A 66 3.57 10.85 5.57
CA LYS A 66 3.69 11.51 4.27
C LYS A 66 2.92 10.76 3.17
N GLY A 67 2.95 9.44 3.20
CA GLY A 67 2.18 8.61 2.25
C GLY A 67 0.68 8.74 2.51
N ALA A 68 0.28 8.68 3.79
CA ALA A 68 -1.11 8.81 4.22
C ALA A 68 -1.72 10.16 3.77
N ILE A 69 -1.06 11.28 4.06
CA ILE A 69 -1.57 12.60 3.65
C ILE A 69 -1.55 12.81 2.13
N SER A 70 -0.64 12.15 1.41
CA SER A 70 -0.58 12.24 -0.05
C SER A 70 -1.47 11.23 -0.78
N GLY A 71 -2.22 10.41 -0.06
CA GLY A 71 -3.27 9.57 -0.64
C GLY A 71 -2.81 8.17 -1.06
N ILE A 72 -1.79 7.59 -0.41
CA ILE A 72 -1.34 6.22 -0.74
C ILE A 72 -2.45 5.18 -0.62
N ILE A 73 -3.38 5.36 0.33
CA ILE A 73 -4.48 4.43 0.61
C ILE A 73 -5.49 4.46 -0.54
N GLU A 74 -5.91 5.67 -0.92
CA GLU A 74 -6.82 5.95 -2.02
C GLU A 74 -6.23 5.46 -3.34
N ASN A 75 -4.96 5.76 -3.59
CA ASN A 75 -4.27 5.31 -4.79
C ASN A 75 -4.19 3.78 -4.85
N THR A 76 -3.97 3.11 -3.72
CA THR A 76 -3.95 1.63 -3.67
C THR A 76 -5.32 1.06 -4.04
N VAL A 77 -6.40 1.61 -3.48
CA VAL A 77 -7.78 1.22 -3.83
C VAL A 77 -8.07 1.48 -5.31
N LEU A 78 -7.64 2.62 -5.85
CA LEU A 78 -7.82 2.95 -7.27
C LEU A 78 -7.10 1.96 -8.18
N GLU A 79 -5.84 1.61 -7.90
CA GLU A 79 -5.11 0.61 -8.68
C GLU A 79 -5.74 -0.79 -8.56
N MET A 80 -6.24 -1.18 -7.38
CA MET A 80 -7.00 -2.42 -7.22
C MET A 80 -8.26 -2.41 -8.11
N CYS A 81 -8.98 -1.29 -8.16
CA CYS A 81 -10.19 -1.16 -8.98
C CYS A 81 -9.88 -1.24 -10.48
N LYS A 82 -8.74 -0.70 -10.93
CA LYS A 82 -8.29 -0.83 -12.33
C LYS A 82 -8.11 -2.27 -12.79
N ILE A 83 -7.75 -3.18 -11.87
CA ILE A 83 -7.62 -4.62 -12.16
C ILE A 83 -8.85 -5.45 -11.77
N GLY A 84 -9.96 -4.78 -11.49
CA GLY A 84 -11.29 -5.37 -11.39
C GLY A 84 -11.83 -5.57 -9.97
N ALA A 85 -11.15 -5.05 -8.94
CA ALA A 85 -11.75 -4.96 -7.61
C ALA A 85 -12.92 -3.97 -7.61
N LYS A 86 -13.81 -4.09 -6.63
CA LYS A 86 -14.87 -3.11 -6.37
C LYS A 86 -14.69 -2.55 -4.98
N THR A 87 -14.71 -1.22 -4.84
CA THR A 87 -14.48 -0.54 -3.55
C THR A 87 -15.32 -1.11 -2.40
N LYS A 88 -16.60 -1.43 -2.66
CA LYS A 88 -17.52 -2.00 -1.67
C LYS A 88 -17.17 -3.43 -1.21
N ASP A 89 -16.38 -4.14 -1.99
CA ASP A 89 -15.99 -5.54 -1.78
C ASP A 89 -14.53 -5.65 -1.31
N ILE A 90 -13.81 -4.52 -1.19
CA ILE A 90 -12.44 -4.47 -0.65
C ILE A 90 -12.49 -4.46 0.88
N PHE A 91 -11.94 -5.51 1.47
CA PHE A 91 -11.63 -5.57 2.89
C PHE A 91 -10.24 -5.02 3.13
N CYS A 92 -10.08 -4.27 4.22
CA CYS A 92 -8.83 -3.61 4.58
C CYS A 92 -8.47 -3.91 6.04
N VAL A 93 -7.21 -4.21 6.29
CA VAL A 93 -6.66 -4.42 7.62
C VAL A 93 -5.45 -3.51 7.81
N ILE A 94 -5.45 -2.76 8.90
CA ILE A 94 -4.31 -1.97 9.36
C ILE A 94 -3.51 -2.86 10.32
N GLY A 95 -2.25 -3.15 9.97
CA GLY A 95 -1.37 -3.96 10.78
C GLY A 95 -0.70 -3.18 11.92
N PRO A 96 0.18 -3.83 12.70
CA PRO A 96 0.88 -3.19 13.81
C PRO A 96 1.67 -1.95 13.36
N SER A 97 1.52 -0.87 14.10
CA SER A 97 2.17 0.42 13.85
C SER A 97 2.40 1.15 15.17
N ILE A 98 3.16 2.25 15.12
CA ILE A 98 3.31 3.12 16.29
C ILE A 98 1.93 3.68 16.69
N GLU A 99 1.64 3.63 17.98
CA GLU A 99 0.39 4.12 18.54
C GLU A 99 0.49 5.59 18.94
N GLN A 100 -0.65 6.26 19.09
CA GLN A 100 -0.71 7.69 19.37
C GLN A 100 0.10 8.13 20.61
N LYS A 101 0.06 7.37 21.71
CA LYS A 101 0.79 7.72 22.95
C LYS A 101 2.31 7.60 22.81
N SER A 102 2.79 6.90 21.78
CA SER A 102 4.21 6.65 21.51
C SER A 102 4.71 7.47 20.32
N TYR A 103 3.80 8.10 19.54
CA TYR A 103 4.13 8.85 18.34
C TYR A 103 4.13 10.37 18.60
N GLU A 104 5.20 10.86 19.22
CA GLU A 104 5.37 12.29 19.48
C GLU A 104 5.67 13.05 18.18
N VAL A 105 4.90 14.13 17.96
CA VAL A 105 5.06 15.02 16.82
C VAL A 105 4.89 16.46 17.29
N SER A 106 5.46 17.41 16.55
CA SER A 106 5.32 18.83 16.85
C SER A 106 3.90 19.35 16.53
N ALA A 107 3.53 20.49 17.10
CA ALA A 107 2.21 21.08 16.89
C ALA A 107 1.97 21.45 15.41
N ASP A 108 2.97 22.02 14.74
CA ASP A 108 2.92 22.38 13.31
C ASP A 108 2.77 21.14 12.40
N PHE A 109 3.23 19.98 12.87
CA PHE A 109 3.00 18.73 12.16
C PHE A 109 1.53 18.30 12.27
N ARG A 110 0.96 18.38 13.47
CA ARG A 110 -0.44 18.01 13.73
C ARG A 110 -1.42 18.88 12.95
N GLU A 111 -1.14 20.17 12.78
CA GLU A 111 -1.99 21.11 12.03
C GLU A 111 -2.11 20.80 10.53
N LYS A 112 -1.26 19.92 9.98
CA LYS A 112 -1.31 19.52 8.56
C LYS A 112 -2.41 18.51 8.24
N PHE A 113 -3.06 17.94 9.26
CA PHE A 113 -4.09 16.89 9.15
C PHE A 113 -5.44 17.42 9.64
#